data_AF-A0A956F6E8-F1
#
_entry.id   AF-A0A956F6E8-F1
#
_cell.length_a   1.000
_cell.length_b   1.000
_cell.length_c   1.000
_cell.angle_alpha   90.00
_cell.angle_beta   90.00
_cell.angle_gamma   90.00
#
_symmetry.space_group_name_H-M   'P 1'
#
loop_
_entity.id
_entity.type
_entity.pdbx_description
1 polymer ?
#
loop_
_entity_poly.entity_id
_entity_poly.type
_entity_poly.pdbx_seq_one_letter_code
_entity_poly.pdbx_strand_id
1 'polypeptide(L)'
;MPTHLTDDTSIAGMPVNSHQSVYLARGLSNVQLQQLEGREVDFMTGAPTEQEAIDQVGENCFDGSLVEFTANRTIAEAFGNKGWVIVVKVRRMYLTRGSTVEAGWVAYKKAPFEIIEKTRGKNNKKKGLFGSLFG
;
A
#
# COMPACT_ATOMS: atom_id res chain seq x y z
N MET A 1 12.75 14.16 -3.72
CA MET A 1 12.12 12.95 -3.16
C MET A 1 11.02 12.54 -4.13
N PRO A 2 10.95 11.29 -4.61
CA PRO A 2 10.12 10.93 -5.76
C PRO A 2 8.64 11.09 -5.44
N THR A 3 7.97 11.94 -6.20
CA THR A 3 6.51 12.17 -6.19
C THR A 3 5.74 11.07 -6.93
N HIS A 4 6.45 10.11 -7.53
CA HIS A 4 5.90 9.08 -8.41
C HIS A 4 6.09 7.69 -7.81
N LEU A 5 5.02 6.88 -7.80
CA LEU A 5 5.10 5.47 -7.43
C LEU A 5 5.90 4.70 -8.49
N THR A 6 6.57 3.62 -8.13
CA THR A 6 7.17 2.74 -9.15
C THR A 6 6.04 2.07 -9.92
N ASP A 7 6.11 2.11 -11.25
CA ASP A 7 5.08 1.50 -12.08
C ASP A 7 5.07 -0.03 -11.93
N ASP A 8 3.88 -0.61 -12.02
CA ASP A 8 3.65 -2.02 -11.77
C ASP A 8 4.48 -2.94 -12.68
N THR A 9 4.60 -2.57 -13.95
CA THR A 9 5.36 -3.32 -14.97
C THR A 9 6.85 -3.34 -14.67
N SER A 10 7.42 -2.24 -14.19
CA SER A 10 8.82 -2.15 -13.78
C SER A 10 9.09 -3.05 -12.59
N ILE A 11 8.20 -3.08 -11.58
CA ILE A 11 8.36 -3.96 -10.41
C ILE A 11 8.25 -5.43 -10.82
N ALA A 12 7.33 -5.76 -11.74
CA ALA A 12 7.18 -7.11 -12.29
C ALA A 12 8.40 -7.58 -13.11
N GLY A 13 9.05 -6.66 -13.83
CA GLY A 13 10.26 -6.94 -14.59
C GLY A 13 11.52 -7.10 -13.74
N MET A 14 11.48 -6.76 -12.44
CA MET A 14 12.63 -6.92 -11.55
C MET A 14 12.78 -8.38 -11.08
N PRO A 15 14.03 -8.89 -10.95
CA PRO A 15 14.28 -10.16 -10.29
C PRO A 15 13.70 -10.19 -8.88
N VAL A 16 13.14 -11.33 -8.49
CA VAL A 16 12.52 -11.51 -7.15
C VAL A 16 13.49 -11.29 -6.01
N ASN A 17 14.80 -11.51 -6.20
CA ASN A 17 15.85 -11.26 -5.22
C ASN A 17 16.47 -9.85 -5.33
N SER A 18 15.87 -8.94 -6.10
CA SER A 18 16.42 -7.61 -6.31
C SER A 18 16.42 -6.77 -5.04
N HIS A 19 17.57 -6.17 -4.75
CA HIS A 19 17.75 -5.23 -3.64
C HIS A 19 17.32 -3.80 -4.01
N GLN A 20 16.89 -3.58 -5.25
CA GLN A 20 16.42 -2.27 -5.71
C GLN A 20 15.17 -1.85 -4.94
N SER A 21 15.15 -0.58 -4.52
CA SER A 21 13.99 0.00 -3.84
C SER A 21 12.92 0.44 -4.85
N VAL A 22 11.67 0.23 -4.46
CA VAL A 22 10.48 0.65 -5.18
C VAL A 22 9.59 1.48 -4.24
N TYR A 23 8.70 2.27 -4.84
CA TYR A 23 7.82 3.19 -4.14
C TYR A 23 6.36 2.79 -4.37
N LEU A 24 5.66 2.42 -3.31
CA LEU A 24 4.28 1.90 -3.38
C LEU A 24 3.39 2.66 -2.41
N ALA A 25 2.08 2.70 -2.68
CA ALA A 25 1.11 3.40 -1.85
C ALA A 25 0.15 2.45 -1.12
N ARG A 26 -0.48 2.92 -0.04
CA ARG A 26 -1.58 2.21 0.61
C ARG A 26 -2.55 3.18 1.27
N GLY A 27 -3.84 2.92 1.11
CA GLY A 27 -4.92 3.55 1.87
C GLY A 27 -5.16 2.82 3.19
N LEU A 28 -5.32 3.55 4.29
CA LEU A 28 -5.34 3.03 5.65
C LEU A 28 -6.32 3.76 6.54
N SER A 29 -6.89 3.07 7.53
CA SER A 29 -7.51 3.70 8.70
C SER A 29 -6.45 4.22 9.70
N ASN A 30 -6.87 5.03 10.68
CA ASN A 30 -5.97 5.47 11.76
C ASN A 30 -5.34 4.30 12.53
N VAL A 31 -6.12 3.26 12.82
CA VAL A 31 -5.66 2.09 13.57
C VAL A 31 -4.61 1.31 12.77
N GLN A 32 -4.86 1.12 11.47
CA GLN A 32 -3.90 0.42 10.62
C GLN A 32 -2.60 1.22 10.46
N LEU A 33 -2.67 2.56 10.37
CA LEU A 33 -1.49 3.40 10.36
C LEU A 33 -0.67 3.23 11.66
N GLN A 34 -1.31 3.32 12.82
CA GLN A 34 -0.63 3.13 14.11
C GLN A 34 0.01 1.75 14.24
N GLN A 35 -0.66 0.70 13.78
CA GLN A 35 -0.10 -0.66 13.75
C GLN A 35 1.14 -0.76 12.85
N LEU A 36 1.15 -0.08 11.70
CA LEU A 36 2.32 -0.06 10.81
C LEU A 36 3.46 0.81 11.36
N GLU A 37 3.16 1.89 12.08
CA GLU A 37 4.19 2.74 12.68
C GLU A 37 4.85 2.09 13.90
N GLY A 38 4.09 1.34 14.69
CA GLY A 38 4.58 0.61 15.88
C GLY A 38 5.06 -0.81 15.60
N ARG A 39 5.21 -1.21 14.33
CA ARG A 39 5.58 -2.58 13.98
C ARG A 39 7.05 -2.88 14.30
N GLU A 40 7.31 -4.13 14.66
CA GLU A 40 8.67 -4.65 14.70
C GLU A 40 9.21 -4.85 13.29
N VAL A 41 10.51 -4.60 13.10
CA VAL A 41 11.19 -4.77 11.81
C VAL A 41 12.16 -5.93 11.90
N ASP A 42 12.02 -6.90 11.00
CA ASP A 42 12.85 -8.09 10.88
C ASP A 42 13.59 -8.06 9.54
N PHE A 43 14.90 -7.80 9.58
CA PHE A 43 15.73 -7.76 8.38
C PHE A 43 16.01 -9.15 7.78
N MET A 44 15.74 -10.22 8.52
CA MET A 44 15.93 -11.60 8.07
C MET A 44 14.69 -12.16 7.37
N THR A 45 13.58 -11.42 7.35
CA THR A 45 12.37 -11.86 6.65
C THR A 45 12.57 -11.88 5.14
N GLY A 46 11.96 -12.86 4.46
CA GLY A 46 11.84 -12.87 3.01
C GLY A 46 10.59 -12.14 2.52
N ALA A 47 10.30 -12.30 1.23
CA ALA A 47 8.96 -12.02 0.69
C ALA A 47 7.99 -13.16 1.07
N PRO A 48 6.68 -12.88 1.15
CA PRO A 48 5.66 -13.93 1.24
C PRO A 48 5.74 -14.91 0.06
N THR A 49 5.26 -16.13 0.23
CA THR A 49 5.05 -17.06 -0.90
C THR A 49 3.89 -16.59 -1.79
N GLU A 50 3.83 -17.08 -3.02
CA GLU A 50 2.70 -16.81 -3.92
C GLU A 50 1.36 -17.27 -3.32
N GLN A 51 1.37 -18.41 -2.63
CA GLN A 51 0.19 -18.93 -1.95
C GLN A 51 -0.30 -17.99 -0.84
N GLU A 52 0.61 -17.49 0.01
CA GLU A 52 0.26 -16.52 1.05
C GLU A 52 -0.30 -15.22 0.47
N ALA A 53 0.23 -14.76 -0.66
CA ALA A 53 -0.29 -13.58 -1.35
C ALA A 53 -1.68 -13.82 -1.94
N ILE A 54 -1.96 -15.00 -2.49
CA ILE A 54 -3.28 -15.40 -3.01
C ILE A 54 -4.29 -15.50 -1.86
N ASP A 55 -3.92 -16.14 -0.75
CA ASP A 55 -4.81 -16.34 0.40
C ASP A 55 -5.23 -15.01 1.04
N GLN A 56 -4.39 -13.98 0.95
CA GLN A 56 -4.72 -12.61 1.38
C GLN A 56 -5.82 -11.94 0.51
N VAL A 57 -5.91 -12.26 -0.78
CA VAL A 57 -6.92 -11.70 -1.70
C VAL A 57 -8.31 -12.35 -1.48
N GLY A 58 -8.39 -13.45 -0.72
CA GLY A 58 -9.60 -14.22 -0.47
C GLY A 58 -10.21 -14.09 0.94
N GLU A 59 -10.02 -12.97 1.63
CA GLU A 59 -10.51 -12.68 3.00
C GLU A 59 -9.79 -13.39 4.17
N ASN A 60 -8.72 -14.17 3.96
CA ASN A 60 -8.05 -14.93 5.03
C ASN A 60 -6.52 -14.74 5.07
N CYS A 61 -6.03 -13.57 5.50
CA CYS A 61 -4.71 -13.55 6.14
C CYS A 61 -4.88 -14.05 7.59
N PHE A 62 -4.57 -15.31 7.83
CA PHE A 62 -4.92 -16.05 9.06
C PHE A 62 -4.41 -15.41 10.38
N ASP A 63 -3.40 -14.54 10.32
CA ASP A 63 -2.76 -13.91 11.48
C ASP A 63 -2.57 -12.39 11.35
N GLY A 64 -3.03 -11.77 10.25
CA GLY A 64 -2.80 -10.35 9.99
C GLY A 64 -1.33 -9.97 9.82
N SER A 65 -0.43 -10.91 9.52
CA SER A 65 1.01 -10.65 9.35
C SER A 65 1.36 -9.99 8.01
N LEU A 66 0.45 -9.96 7.04
CA LEU A 66 0.65 -9.42 5.70
C LEU A 66 0.12 -7.99 5.55
N VAL A 67 0.71 -7.25 4.61
CA VAL A 67 0.26 -5.93 4.18
C VAL A 67 0.41 -5.81 2.67
N GLU A 68 -0.65 -5.34 2.02
CA GLU A 68 -0.65 -5.11 0.57
C GLU A 68 -0.48 -3.63 0.25
N PHE A 69 0.46 -3.31 -0.63
CA PHE A 69 0.60 -1.98 -1.21
C PHE A 69 0.18 -2.01 -2.68
N THR A 70 -0.05 -0.85 -3.27
CA THR A 70 -0.42 -0.72 -4.68
C THR A 70 0.52 0.23 -5.42
N ALA A 71 0.82 -0.10 -6.67
CA ALA A 71 1.48 0.82 -7.60
C ALA A 71 0.51 1.89 -8.16
N ASN A 72 -0.79 1.78 -7.85
CA ASN A 72 -1.83 2.68 -8.32
C ASN A 72 -2.27 3.67 -7.22
N ARG A 73 -1.89 4.95 -7.36
CA ARG A 73 -2.23 5.98 -6.36
C ARG A 73 -3.74 6.19 -6.21
N THR A 74 -4.52 6.07 -7.28
CA THR A 74 -5.98 6.25 -7.23
C THR A 74 -6.64 5.17 -6.36
N ILE A 75 -6.15 3.93 -6.43
CA ILE A 75 -6.62 2.83 -5.59
C ILE A 75 -6.28 3.12 -4.11
N ALA A 76 -5.05 3.53 -3.83
CA ALA A 76 -4.65 3.90 -2.47
C ALA A 76 -5.50 5.06 -1.90
N GLU A 77 -5.82 6.07 -2.72
CA GLU A 77 -6.69 7.19 -2.32
C GLU A 77 -8.13 6.75 -2.05
N ALA A 78 -8.67 5.82 -2.83
CA ALA A 78 -10.00 5.27 -2.61
C ALA A 78 -10.09 4.53 -1.27
N PHE A 79 -9.11 3.67 -0.96
CA PHE A 79 -9.02 2.98 0.32
C PHE A 79 -8.68 3.91 1.50
N GLY A 80 -7.93 4.97 1.25
CA GLY A 80 -7.55 5.98 2.25
C GLY A 80 -8.63 7.01 2.54
N ASN A 81 -9.82 6.92 1.92
CA ASN A 81 -10.90 7.88 2.13
C ASN A 81 -11.30 7.93 3.61
N LYS A 82 -11.31 9.14 4.18
CA LYS A 82 -11.50 9.42 5.63
C LYS A 82 -10.42 8.85 6.56
N GLY A 83 -9.38 8.23 6.03
CA GLY A 83 -8.21 7.75 6.75
C GLY A 83 -6.93 8.43 6.27
N TRP A 84 -5.96 7.63 5.85
CA TRP A 84 -4.64 8.06 5.40
C TRP A 84 -4.27 7.37 4.10
N VAL A 85 -3.43 8.03 3.32
CA VAL A 85 -2.66 7.45 2.22
C VAL A 85 -1.20 7.57 2.61
N ILE A 86 -0.49 6.45 2.57
CA ILE A 86 0.97 6.44 2.78
C ILE A 86 1.68 6.07 1.49
N VAL A 87 2.93 6.53 1.37
CA VAL A 87 3.88 6.00 0.39
C VAL A 87 5.02 5.36 1.15
N VAL A 88 5.38 4.14 0.75
CA VAL A 88 6.50 3.40 1.33
C VAL A 88 7.63 3.24 0.33
N LYS A 89 8.85 3.24 0.84
CA LYS A 89 10.04 2.76 0.15
C LYS A 89 10.36 1.35 0.65
N VAL A 90 10.41 0.37 -0.24
CA VAL A 90 10.64 -1.05 0.09
C VAL A 90 11.52 -1.70 -0.98
N ARG A 91 12.36 -2.67 -0.61
CA ARG A 91 13.14 -3.42 -1.60
C ARG A 91 12.29 -4.48 -2.27
N ARG A 92 12.52 -4.72 -3.56
CA ARG A 92 11.79 -5.73 -4.36
C ARG A 92 11.83 -7.13 -3.73
N MET A 93 12.93 -7.50 -3.08
CA MET A 93 13.12 -8.79 -2.41
C MET A 93 12.16 -9.12 -1.26
N TYR A 94 11.39 -8.15 -0.78
CA TYR A 94 10.38 -8.35 0.27
C TYR A 94 8.95 -8.42 -0.27
N LEU A 95 8.78 -8.33 -1.59
CA LEU A 95 7.48 -8.22 -2.24
C LEU A 95 7.13 -9.48 -3.01
N THR A 96 5.87 -9.87 -2.88
CA THR A 96 5.24 -10.86 -3.74
C THR A 96 4.06 -10.24 -4.44
N ARG A 97 3.83 -10.64 -5.69
CA ARG A 97 2.75 -10.08 -6.48
C ARG A 97 1.41 -10.48 -5.85
N GLY A 98 0.58 -9.48 -5.55
CA GLY A 98 -0.78 -9.65 -5.08
C GLY A 98 -1.78 -9.50 -6.23
N SER A 99 -2.85 -8.75 -6.00
CA SER A 99 -3.90 -8.50 -7.01
C SER A 99 -3.33 -7.88 -8.29
N THR A 100 -3.41 -8.59 -9.42
CA THR A 100 -2.96 -8.06 -10.72
C THR A 100 -3.86 -6.94 -11.22
N VAL A 101 -5.16 -6.98 -10.89
CA VAL A 101 -6.16 -5.97 -11.26
C VAL A 101 -5.91 -4.64 -10.53
N GLU A 102 -5.47 -4.70 -9.27
CA GLU A 102 -5.25 -3.51 -8.43
C GLU A 102 -3.78 -3.09 -8.35
N ALA A 103 -2.92 -3.71 -9.17
CA ALA A 103 -1.47 -3.53 -9.13
C ALA A 103 -0.89 -3.71 -7.70
N GLY A 104 -1.36 -4.77 -7.04
CA GLY A 104 -1.09 -5.13 -5.65
C GLY A 104 0.24 -5.85 -5.45
N TRP A 105 0.91 -5.51 -4.34
CA TRP A 105 2.20 -6.04 -3.93
C TRP A 105 2.20 -6.29 -2.43
N VAL A 106 2.35 -7.56 -2.05
CA VAL A 106 2.22 -8.03 -0.67
C VAL A 106 3.60 -8.14 -0.03
N ALA A 107 3.72 -7.69 1.21
CA ALA A 107 4.86 -7.91 2.07
C ALA A 107 4.40 -8.45 3.43
N TYR A 108 5.30 -9.08 4.19
CA TYR A 108 5.10 -9.19 5.62
C TYR A 108 5.16 -7.80 6.26
N LYS A 109 4.31 -7.52 7.25
CA LYS A 109 4.35 -6.27 8.02
C LYS A 109 5.71 -6.04 8.65
N LYS A 110 6.38 -7.11 9.11
CA LYS A 110 7.73 -7.04 9.68
C LYS A 110 8.84 -6.78 8.66
N ALA A 111 8.54 -6.76 7.36
CA ALA A 111 9.52 -6.45 6.34
C ALA A 111 10.09 -5.03 6.49
N PRO A 112 11.39 -4.83 6.17
CA PRO A 112 12.01 -3.52 6.25
C PRO A 112 11.54 -2.66 5.07
N PHE A 113 10.61 -1.76 5.38
CA PHE A 113 10.18 -0.67 4.53
C PHE A 113 10.09 0.63 5.33
N GLU A 114 10.20 1.76 4.64
CA GLU A 114 10.14 3.09 5.24
C GLU A 114 8.88 3.81 4.78
N ILE A 115 8.12 4.40 5.69
CA ILE A 115 7.02 5.31 5.34
C ILE A 115 7.64 6.68 5.03
N ILE A 116 7.64 7.08 3.76
CA ILE A 116 8.29 8.32 3.30
C ILE A 116 7.31 9.47 3.07
N GLU A 117 6.02 9.17 2.92
CA GLU A 117 4.95 10.16 2.78
C GLU A 117 3.72 9.68 3.58
N LYS A 118 3.06 10.61 4.27
CA LYS A 118 1.77 10.39 4.92
C LYS A 118 0.84 11.56 4.62
N THR A 119 -0.28 11.27 3.96
CA THR A 119 -1.26 12.27 3.55
C THR A 119 -2.62 11.88 4.08
N ARG A 120 -3.34 12.82 4.71
CA ARG A 120 -4.70 12.55 5.21
C ARG A 120 -5.67 12.47 4.03
N GLY A 121 -6.48 11.41 3.98
CA GLY A 121 -7.47 11.23 2.93
C GLY A 121 -8.46 12.39 2.92
N LYS A 122 -8.76 12.93 1.73
CA LYS A 122 -9.70 14.05 1.61
C LYS A 122 -11.08 13.59 2.06
N ASN A 123 -11.68 14.32 3.01
CA ASN A 123 -13.12 14.29 3.18
C ASN A 123 -13.72 14.91 1.93
N ASN A 124 -14.18 14.09 0.97
CA ASN A 124 -15.12 14.56 -0.04
C ASN A 124 -16.46 14.85 0.64
N LYS A 125 -16.54 15.91 1.45
CA LYS A 125 -17.80 16.64 1.59
C LYS A 125 -18.08 17.10 0.17
N LYS A 126 -19.07 16.49 -0.49
CA LYS A 126 -19.68 17.07 -1.70
C LYS A 126 -19.81 18.56 -1.41
N LYS A 127 -19.11 19.42 -2.16
CA LYS A 127 -19.40 20.85 -2.14
C LYS A 127 -20.89 20.93 -2.43
N GLY A 128 -21.67 21.36 -1.43
CA GLY A 128 -23.10 21.52 -1.57
C GLY A 128 -23.35 22.35 -2.80
N LEU A 129 -24.15 21.82 -3.72
CA LEU A 129 -24.72 22.57 -4.82
C LEU A 129 -25.78 23.51 -4.21
N PHE A 130 -25.35 24.51 -3.45
CA PHE A 130 -26.18 25.65 -3.08
C PHE A 130 -25.80 26.80 -4.00
N GLY A 131 -26.53 26.87 -5.11
CA GLY A 131 -26.51 27.98 -6.05
C GLY A 131 -27.95 28.29 -6.45
N SER A 132 -28.60 29.11 -5.61
CA SER A 132 -29.62 30.12 -5.90
C SER A 132 -30.54 29.95 -7.12
N LEU A 133 -31.87 30.03 -6.88
CA LEU A 133 -32.77 30.93 -7.62
C LEU A 133 -34.13 31.03 -6.88
N PHE A 134 -34.18 31.92 -5.89
CA PHE A 134 -35.36 32.78 -5.68
C PHE A 134 -34.91 34.18 -6.12
N GLY A 135 -35.63 34.74 -7.09
CA GLY A 135 -35.40 36.05 -7.70
C GLY A 135 -36.28 36.17 -8.93
#